data_AF-A0A837D4A8-F1
#
_entry.id   AF-A0A837D4A8-F1
#
_cell.length_a   1.000
_cell.length_b   1.000
_cell.length_c   1.000
_cell.angle_alpha   90.00
_cell.angle_beta   90.00
_cell.angle_gamma   90.00
#
_symmetry.space_group_name_H-M   'P 1'
#
loop_
_entity.id
_entity.type
_entity.pdbx_description
1 polymer ?
#
loop_
_entity_poly.entity_id
_entity_poly.type
_entity_poly.pdbx_seq_one_letter_code
_entity_poly.pdbx_strand_id
1 'polypeptide(L)' 'MFTAIVFVLTSGCAWRHLPPSFGVKVPTAHRRFTEWTKAGLWRRLHRAVLDELGSQGMIDWSRAVLDGASVRAKRGDL' A
#
# COMPACT_ATOMS: atom_id res chain seq x y z
N MET A 1 -2.17 -9.85 -6.27
CA MET A 1 -1.54 -8.54 -6.56
C MET A 1 -2.06 -7.42 -5.67
N PHE A 2 -3.32 -7.00 -5.81
CA PHE A 2 -3.93 -5.96 -4.96
C PHE A 2 -3.87 -6.35 -3.47
N THR A 3 -4.26 -7.58 -3.14
CA THR A 3 -4.23 -8.12 -1.77
C THR A 3 -2.84 -8.08 -1.13
N ALA A 4 -1.77 -8.31 -1.90
CA ALA A 4 -0.39 -8.24 -1.39
C ALA A 4 0.02 -6.80 -1.05
N ILE A 5 -0.37 -5.85 -1.89
CA ILE A 5 -0.12 -4.42 -1.67
C ILE A 5 -0.92 -3.94 -0.45
N VAL A 6 -2.22 -4.30 -0.38
CA VAL A 6 -3.07 -3.95 0.76
C VAL A 6 -2.56 -4.57 2.05
N PHE A 7 -2.15 -5.84 2.04
CA PHE A 7 -1.58 -6.50 3.21
C PHE A 7 -0.39 -5.72 3.78
N VAL A 8 0.61 -5.41 2.93
CA VAL A 8 1.80 -4.61 3.30
C VAL A 8 1.41 -3.26 3.88
N LEU A 9 0.41 -2.59 3.30
CA LEU A 9 -0.08 -1.30 3.77
C LEU A 9 -0.81 -1.41 5.12
N THR A 10 -1.67 -2.40 5.30
CA THR A 10 -2.42 -2.60 6.55
C THR A 10 -1.56 -3.11 7.70
N SER A 11 -0.58 -3.97 7.41
CA SER A 11 0.26 -4.59 8.43
C SER A 11 1.52 -3.77 8.74
N GLY A 12 1.81 -2.73 7.95
CA GLY A 12 3.03 -1.93 8.05
C GLY A 12 4.31 -2.74 7.85
N CYS A 13 4.23 -3.95 7.28
CA CYS A 13 5.40 -4.81 7.13
C CYS A 13 6.25 -4.33 5.95
N ALA A 14 7.57 -4.53 6.04
CA ALA A 14 8.42 -4.22 4.90
C ALA A 14 8.08 -5.15 3.72
N TRP A 15 8.15 -4.64 2.49
CA TRP A 15 7.91 -5.42 1.26
C TRP A 15 8.69 -6.75 1.18
N ARG A 16 9.88 -6.80 1.78
CA ARG A 16 10.73 -7.99 1.86
C ARG A 16 10.15 -9.12 2.73
N HIS A 17 9.21 -8.80 3.62
CA HIS A 17 8.50 -9.76 4.48
C HIS A 17 7.16 -10.18 3.88
N LEU A 18 6.86 -9.78 2.64
CA LEU A 18 5.66 -10.25 1.96
C LEU A 18 5.69 -11.78 1.83
N PRO A 19 4.71 -12.51 2.36
CA PRO A 19 4.66 -13.96 2.27
C PRO A 19 4.69 -14.44 0.80
N PRO A 20 5.46 -15.51 0.48
CA PRO A 20 5.48 -16.09 -0.87
C PRO A 20 4.11 -16.62 -1.32
N SER A 21 3.22 -16.94 -0.37
CA SER A 21 1.86 -17.44 -0.60
C SER A 21 0.99 -16.50 -1.43
N PHE A 22 1.34 -15.20 -1.50
CA PHE A 22 0.65 -14.26 -2.36
C PHE A 22 0.93 -14.45 -3.86
N GLY A 23 1.94 -15.25 -4.23
CA GLY A 23 2.29 -15.54 -5.63
C GLY A 23 2.75 -14.32 -6.43
N VAL A 24 3.17 -13.24 -5.75
CA VAL A 24 3.54 -11.97 -6.38
C VAL A 24 4.99 -11.65 -6.05
N LYS A 25 5.76 -11.31 -7.09
CA LYS A 25 7.13 -10.80 -6.91
C LYS A 25 7.10 -9.38 -6.34
N VAL A 26 7.89 -9.15 -5.29
CA VAL A 26 8.02 -7.85 -4.61
C VAL A 26 8.28 -6.67 -5.57
N PRO A 27 9.19 -6.76 -6.55
CA PRO A 27 9.42 -5.66 -7.50
C PRO A 27 8.19 -5.32 -8.34
N THR A 28 7.41 -6.33 -8.73
CA THR A 28 6.17 -6.15 -9.48
C THR A 28 5.13 -5.45 -8.63
N ALA A 29 4.95 -5.89 -7.38
CA ALA A 29 4.05 -5.26 -6.40
C ALA A 29 4.40 -3.79 -6.16
N HIS A 30 5.69 -3.51 -5.95
CA HIS A 30 6.18 -2.17 -5.70
C HIS A 30 6.04 -1.23 -6.91
N ARG A 31 6.27 -1.73 -8.13
CA ARG A 31 6.05 -0.94 -9.36
C ARG A 31 4.58 -0.54 -9.49
N ARG A 32 3.68 -1.50 -9.31
CA ARG A 32 2.23 -1.24 -9.37
C ARG A 32 1.75 -0.28 -8.28
N PHE A 33 2.27 -0.44 -7.06
CA PHE A 33 2.03 0.50 -5.98
C PHE A 33 2.43 1.94 -6.40
N THR A 34 3.61 2.09 -7.00
CA THR A 34 4.08 3.40 -7.49
C THR A 34 3.20 3.98 -8.60
N GLU A 35 2.77 3.15 -9.56
CA GLU A 35 1.84 3.56 -10.62
C GLU A 35 0.51 4.06 -10.04
N TRP A 36 -0.04 3.34 -9.06
CA TRP A 36 -1.29 3.70 -8.39
C TRP A 36 -1.18 4.97 -7.54
N THR A 37 -0.04 5.14 -6.85
CA THR A 37 0.24 6.38 -6.12
C THR A 37 0.28 7.58 -7.07
N LYS A 38 0.97 7.46 -8.21
CA LYS A 38 1.02 8.51 -9.23
C LYS A 38 -0.34 8.78 -9.87
N ALA A 39 -1.14 7.74 -10.08
CA ALA A 39 -2.50 7.85 -10.61
C ALA A 39 -3.51 8.41 -9.59
N GLY A 40 -3.08 8.70 -8.35
CA GLY A 40 -3.96 9.19 -7.29
C GLY A 40 -5.01 8.16 -6.85
N LEU A 41 -4.77 6.87 -7.08
CA LEU A 41 -5.70 5.81 -6.74
C LEU A 41 -6.02 5.83 -5.25
N TRP A 42 -5.04 6.09 -4.38
CA TRP A 42 -5.24 6.14 -2.93
C TRP A 42 -6.25 7.20 -2.49
N ARG A 43 -6.28 8.36 -3.15
CA ARG A 43 -7.30 9.39 -2.87
C ARG A 43 -8.70 8.92 -3.25
N ARG A 44 -8.82 8.19 -4.38
CA ARG A 44 -10.10 7.64 -4.85
C ARG A 44 -10.57 6.49 -3.96
N LEU A 45 -9.64 5.64 -3.54
CA LEU A 45 -9.88 4.54 -2.61
C LEU A 45 -10.26 5.07 -1.22
N HIS A 46 -9.55 6.07 -0.71
CA HIS A 46 -9.89 6.74 0.54
C HIS A 46 -11.28 7.37 0.49
N ARG A 47 -11.67 7.99 -0.64
CA ARG A 47 -13.02 8.53 -0.81
C ARG A 47 -14.09 7.45 -0.88
N ALA A 48 -13.87 6.40 -1.66
CA ALA A 48 -14.80 5.27 -1.74
C ALA A 48 -14.96 4.55 -0.38
N VAL A 49 -13.85 4.40 0.36
CA VAL A 49 -13.85 3.82 1.70
C VAL A 49 -14.42 4.80 2.73
N LEU A 50 -14.28 6.11 2.59
CA LEU A 50 -14.97 7.09 3.44
C LEU A 50 -16.47 7.20 3.11
N ASP A 51 -16.89 6.95 1.87
CA ASP A 51 -18.31 6.85 1.54
C ASP A 51 -18.91 5.57 2.16
N GLU A 52 -18.16 4.45 2.13
CA GLU A 52 -18.55 3.17 2.75
C GLU A 52 -18.43 3.20 4.30
N LEU A 53 -17.37 3.81 4.86
CA LEU A 53 -17.17 4.02 6.30
C LEU A 53 -17.95 5.24 6.82
N GLY A 54 -18.45 6.12 5.96
CA GLY A 54 -19.52 7.05 6.33
C GLY A 54 -20.75 6.28 6.80
N SER A 55 -20.89 5.02 6.34
CA SER A 55 -21.84 4.04 6.86
C SER A 55 -21.30 3.18 8.01
N GLN A 56 -19.98 2.95 8.19
CA GLN A 56 -19.45 1.97 9.17
C GLN A 56 -18.19 2.31 10.00
N GLY A 57 -17.62 3.51 9.90
CA GLY A 57 -16.62 4.06 10.83
C GLY A 57 -15.27 3.34 10.91
N MET A 58 -14.20 4.03 10.49
CA MET A 58 -12.79 3.86 10.89
C MET A 58 -11.89 2.89 10.10
N ILE A 59 -11.15 3.43 9.11
CA ILE A 59 -9.79 2.96 8.76
C ILE A 59 -8.95 4.18 8.30
N ASP A 60 -7.91 4.51 9.05
CA ASP A 60 -6.97 5.60 8.73
C ASP A 60 -5.88 5.13 7.74
N TRP A 61 -6.26 5.04 6.47
CA TRP A 61 -5.38 4.63 5.37
C TRP A 61 -4.32 5.67 5.01
N SER A 62 -4.42 6.89 5.54
CA SER A 62 -3.51 7.98 5.21
C SER A 62 -2.08 7.70 5.69
N ARG A 63 -1.94 7.14 6.89
CA ARG A 63 -0.66 6.71 7.48
C ARG A 63 -0.03 5.55 6.72
N ALA A 64 -0.81 4.53 6.39
CA ALA A 64 -0.33 3.37 5.63
C ALA A 64 0.27 3.75 4.26
N VAL A 65 -0.35 4.72 3.57
CA VAL A 65 0.16 5.24 2.28
C VAL A 65 1.46 6.02 2.46
N LEU A 66 1.57 6.82 3.52
CA LEU A 66 2.77 7.60 3.85
C LEU A 66 3.94 6.68 4.24
N ASP A 67 3.69 5.64 5.04
CA ASP A 67 4.71 4.64 5.39
C ASP A 67 5.18 3.85 4.16
N GLY A 68 4.25 3.45 3.28
CA GLY A 68 4.57 2.79 2.02
C GLY A 68 5.44 3.64 1.08
N ALA A 69 5.24 4.96 1.07
CA ALA A 69 6.07 5.91 0.31
C ALA A 69 7.41 6.22 0.98
N SER A 70 7.45 6.26 2.32
CA SER A 70 8.62 6.52 3.18
C SER A 70 9.69 5.42 3.10
N VAL A 71 9.29 4.14 2.97
CA VAL A 71 10.23 3.01 2.79
C VAL A 71 11.15 3.17 1.56
N ARG A 72 10.82 4.09 0.65
CA ARG A 72 11.66 4.45 -0.51
C ARG A 72 12.90 5.29 -0.19
N ALA A 73 13.14 5.71 1.07
CA ALA A 73 14.26 6.59 1.40
C ALA A 73 15.54 5.91 1.92
N LYS A 74 15.61 4.56 2.00
CA LYS A 74 16.87 3.85 2.28
C LYS A 74 17.26 2.93 1.13
N ARG A 75 17.61 3.55 0.01
CA ARG A 75 18.56 2.95 -0.95
C ARG A 75 19.91 2.95 -0.23
N GLY A 76 20.36 1.76 0.20
CA GLY A 76 21.72 1.59 0.69
C GLY A 76 22.68 1.93 -0.44
N ASP A 77 23.56 2.89 -0.18
CA ASP A 77 24.82 3.00 -0.89
C ASP A 77 25.69 1.82 -0.47
N LEU A 78 25.94 0.94 -1.43
CA LEU A 78 27.12 0.08 -1.50
C LEU A 78 27.65 0.18 -2.91
#